data_AF-A0A179I2C8-F1
#
_entry.id   AF-A0A179I2C8-F1
#
_cell.length_a   1.000
_cell.length_b   1.000
_cell.length_c   1.000
_cell.angle_alpha   90.00
_cell.angle_beta   90.00
_cell.angle_gamma   90.00
#
_symmetry.space_group_name_H-M   'P 1'
#
loop_
_entity.id
_entity.type
_entity.pdbx_description
1 polymer ?
#
loop_
_entity_poly.entity_id
_entity_poly.type
_entity_poly.pdbx_seq_one_letter_code
_entity_poly.pdbx_strand_id
1 'polypeptide(L)'
;MTFTNTPVTRLVVLGLVSVSIGASLLDIKHYAYILINPHLVQYGQFWRLFTYQLCYTNSAEVLFAAMSLYNLRTVERMWGSRKYASFLVVASLVTSIVPPAFMAVLRPLAPSLFNYMPGGLTPVIFAVLAQFHAMVPHMYKYRIATSDAPPTSEPFSGLTLSDKSYQYALAVHLALLQWPGSLVGAAAGWV
;
A
#
# COMPACT_ATOMS: atom_id res chain seq x y z
N MET A 1 7.30 23.22 1.26
CA MET A 1 6.76 21.85 1.07
C MET A 1 7.45 21.21 -0.14
N THR A 2 8.66 20.70 0.05
CA THR A 2 9.54 20.23 -1.04
C THR A 2 10.08 18.83 -0.72
N PHE A 3 10.41 18.05 -1.75
CA PHE A 3 11.13 16.77 -1.66
C PHE A 3 12.60 16.96 -1.26
N THR A 4 12.86 17.80 -0.25
CA THR A 4 14.20 18.07 0.24
C THR A 4 14.69 16.83 1.01
N ASN A 5 15.84 16.30 0.59
CA ASN A 5 16.52 15.10 1.14
C ASN A 5 15.80 13.75 0.95
N THR A 6 14.92 13.63 -0.05
CA THR A 6 14.20 12.37 -0.35
C THR A 6 14.14 12.09 -1.86
N PRO A 7 15.30 11.86 -2.53
CA PRO A 7 15.35 11.66 -3.97
C PRO A 7 14.63 10.37 -4.42
N VAL A 8 14.66 9.31 -3.62
CA VAL A 8 14.07 8.02 -4.01
C VAL A 8 12.56 8.09 -3.98
N THR A 9 11.97 8.63 -2.91
CA THR A 9 10.52 8.81 -2.82
C THR A 9 10.00 9.72 -3.95
N ARG A 10 10.77 10.77 -4.30
CA ARG A 10 10.42 11.64 -5.44
C ARG A 10 10.37 10.86 -6.75
N LEU A 11 11.38 10.03 -7.03
CA LEU A 11 11.42 9.21 -8.25
C LEU A 11 10.28 8.20 -8.29
N VAL A 12 9.97 7.54 -7.17
CA VAL A 12 8.87 6.57 -7.10
C VAL A 12 7.53 7.25 -7.35
N VAL A 13 7.26 8.39 -6.71
CA VAL A 13 5.99 9.11 -6.91
C VAL A 13 5.86 9.62 -8.34
N LEU A 14 6.90 10.24 -8.89
CA LEU A 14 6.89 10.71 -10.28
C LEU A 14 6.75 9.55 -11.27
N GLY A 15 7.43 8.43 -11.02
CA GLY A 15 7.35 7.21 -11.82
C GLY A 15 5.96 6.59 -11.79
N LEU A 16 5.33 6.53 -10.62
CA LEU A 16 3.98 5.99 -10.47
C LEU A 16 2.94 6.82 -11.22
N VAL A 17 3.04 8.16 -11.13
CA VAL A 17 2.14 9.06 -11.87
C VAL A 17 2.41 8.98 -13.37
N SER A 18 3.68 8.98 -13.81
CA SER A 18 4.02 8.92 -15.23
C SER A 18 3.62 7.59 -15.87
N VAL A 19 3.82 6.46 -15.17
CA VAL A 19 3.40 5.14 -15.64
C VAL A 19 1.88 5.06 -15.73
N SER A 20 1.13 5.63 -14.77
CA SER A 20 -0.33 5.66 -14.84
C SER A 20 -0.84 6.49 -16.02
N ILE A 21 -0.25 7.68 -16.26
CA ILE A 21 -0.57 8.52 -17.42
C ILE A 21 -0.22 7.78 -18.72
N GLY A 22 0.97 7.19 -18.80
CA GLY A 22 1.44 6.43 -19.96
C GLY A 22 0.54 5.23 -20.27
N ALA A 23 0.17 4.46 -19.24
CA ALA A 23 -0.77 3.34 -19.38
C ALA A 23 -2.16 3.80 -19.84
N SER A 24 -2.57 5.01 -19.47
CA SER A 24 -3.83 5.60 -19.95
C SER A 24 -3.76 6.11 -21.39
N LEU A 25 -2.61 6.61 -21.83
CA LEU A 25 -2.42 7.07 -23.21
C LEU A 25 -2.28 5.91 -24.19
N LEU A 26 -1.62 4.83 -23.78
CA LEU A 26 -1.40 3.64 -24.60
C LEU A 26 -2.57 2.64 -24.55
N ASP A 27 -3.61 2.94 -23.77
CA ASP A 27 -4.76 2.07 -23.48
C ASP A 27 -4.35 0.65 -22.97
N ILE A 28 -3.21 0.57 -22.29
CA ILE A 28 -2.62 -0.68 -21.76
C ILE A 28 -3.25 -1.06 -20.40
N LYS A 29 -4.25 -0.31 -19.92
CA LYS A 29 -4.91 -0.53 -18.62
C LYS A 29 -5.39 -1.97 -18.42
N HIS A 30 -5.74 -2.66 -19.51
CA HIS A 30 -6.19 -4.05 -19.51
C HIS A 30 -5.11 -5.08 -19.11
N TYR A 31 -3.83 -4.70 -19.15
CA TYR A 31 -2.72 -5.56 -18.71
C TYR A 31 -2.36 -5.39 -17.24
N ALA A 32 -2.88 -4.34 -16.58
CA ALA A 32 -2.54 -4.03 -15.19
C ALA A 32 -3.29 -4.92 -14.18
N TYR A 33 -4.45 -5.47 -14.54
CA TYR A 33 -5.18 -6.38 -13.68
C TYR A 33 -4.78 -7.84 -13.91
N ILE A 34 -4.81 -8.63 -12.83
CA ILE A 34 -4.57 -10.07 -12.88
C ILE A 34 -5.88 -10.78 -12.57
N LEU A 35 -6.31 -11.69 -13.46
CA LEU A 35 -7.23 -12.76 -13.09
C LEU A 35 -6.44 -14.03 -12.85
N ILE A 36 -6.55 -14.59 -11.65
CA ILE A 36 -5.79 -15.77 -11.22
C ILE A 36 -6.16 -17.00 -12.08
N ASN A 37 -7.43 -17.11 -12.47
CA ASN A 37 -7.89 -18.05 -13.49
C ASN A 37 -8.59 -17.23 -14.58
N PRO A 38 -8.10 -17.19 -15.85
CA PRO A 38 -7.25 -18.16 -16.54
C PRO A 38 -5.74 -17.85 -16.63
N HIS A 39 -5.25 -16.67 -16.19
CA HIS A 39 -3.90 -16.21 -16.58
C HIS A 39 -2.73 -16.92 -15.90
N LEU A 40 -2.84 -17.25 -14.60
CA LEU A 40 -1.75 -17.92 -13.88
C LEU A 40 -1.78 -19.44 -14.08
N VAL A 41 -2.95 -20.05 -13.96
CA VAL A 41 -3.09 -21.51 -13.90
C VAL A 41 -3.20 -22.16 -15.29
N GLN A 42 -3.89 -21.52 -16.25
CA GLN A 42 -4.05 -22.08 -17.59
C GLN A 42 -3.00 -21.58 -18.58
N TYR A 43 -2.64 -20.28 -18.53
CA TYR A 43 -1.75 -19.68 -19.53
C TYR A 43 -0.28 -19.52 -19.09
N GLY A 44 0.06 -19.70 -17.82
CA GLY A 44 1.44 -19.57 -17.33
C GLY A 44 2.08 -18.19 -17.59
N GLN A 45 1.28 -17.11 -17.61
CA GLN A 45 1.76 -15.76 -17.95
C GLN A 45 2.46 -15.09 -16.76
N PHE A 46 3.66 -15.56 -16.42
CA PHE A 46 4.43 -15.07 -15.27
C PHE A 46 4.88 -13.62 -15.40
N TRP A 47 5.01 -13.06 -16.62
CA TRP A 47 5.35 -11.65 -16.80
C TRP A 47 4.33 -10.70 -16.18
N ARG A 48 3.06 -11.14 -16.07
CA ARG A 48 2.00 -10.35 -15.45
C ARG A 48 2.26 -10.09 -13.97
N LEU A 49 3.03 -10.97 -13.29
CA LEU A 49 3.46 -10.81 -11.90
C LEU A 49 4.36 -9.59 -11.70
N PHE A 50 5.09 -9.16 -12.73
CA PHE A 50 5.91 -7.96 -12.64
C PHE A 50 5.14 -6.71 -13.07
N THR A 51 4.27 -6.83 -14.08
CA THR A 51 3.58 -5.67 -14.65
C THR A 51 2.46 -5.15 -13.77
N TYR A 52 1.82 -5.97 -12.94
CA TYR A 52 0.69 -5.52 -12.09
C TYR A 52 1.08 -4.50 -11.03
N GLN A 53 2.33 -4.51 -10.57
CA GLN A 53 2.79 -3.57 -9.56
C GLN A 53 3.01 -2.16 -10.14
N LEU A 54 3.37 -2.09 -11.42
CA LEU A 54 3.82 -0.84 -12.04
C LEU A 54 2.67 0.13 -12.30
N CYS A 55 1.43 -0.34 -12.43
CA CYS A 55 0.30 0.50 -12.82
C CYS A 55 -0.93 0.25 -11.95
N TYR A 56 -1.52 1.35 -11.47
CA TYR A 56 -2.87 1.36 -10.91
C TYR A 56 -3.91 1.48 -12.02
N THR A 57 -5.04 0.80 -11.82
CA THR A 57 -6.17 0.83 -12.76
C THR A 57 -7.04 2.07 -12.60
N ASN A 58 -7.12 2.63 -11.38
CA ASN A 58 -7.98 3.75 -11.05
C ASN A 58 -7.17 5.02 -10.72
N SER A 59 -7.60 6.17 -11.23
CA SER A 59 -7.00 7.47 -10.92
C SER A 59 -7.07 7.83 -9.43
N ALA A 60 -8.12 7.38 -8.73
CA ALA A 60 -8.24 7.60 -7.28
C ALA A 60 -7.16 6.85 -6.51
N GLU A 61 -6.88 5.60 -6.85
CA GLU A 61 -5.82 4.80 -6.23
C GLU A 61 -4.45 5.42 -6.45
N VAL A 62 -4.17 5.95 -7.66
CA VAL A 62 -2.91 6.66 -7.96
C VAL A 62 -2.71 7.84 -7.03
N LEU A 63 -3.77 8.64 -6.83
CA LEU A 63 -3.71 9.82 -5.96
C LEU A 63 -3.44 9.41 -4.52
N PHE A 64 -4.21 8.45 -3.98
CA PHE A 64 -4.02 7.99 -2.61
C PHE A 64 -2.67 7.28 -2.41
N ALA A 65 -2.19 6.55 -3.41
CA ALA A 65 -0.87 5.92 -3.39
C ALA A 65 0.25 6.96 -3.35
N ALA A 66 0.18 7.98 -4.21
CA ALA A 66 1.13 9.08 -4.23
C ALA A 66 1.12 9.87 -2.91
N MET A 67 -0.07 10.12 -2.35
CA MET A 67 -0.22 10.79 -1.06
C MET A 67 0.36 9.95 0.09
N SER A 68 0.12 8.64 0.10
CA SER A 68 0.69 7.72 1.11
C SER A 68 2.22 7.68 1.03
N LEU A 69 2.78 7.47 -0.17
CA LEU A 69 4.23 7.48 -0.40
C LEU A 69 4.88 8.81 0.01
N TYR A 70 4.22 9.93 -0.25
CA TYR A 70 4.70 11.24 0.19
C TYR A 70 4.76 11.37 1.72
N ASN A 71 3.77 10.83 2.44
CA ASN A 71 3.78 10.81 3.91
C ASN A 71 4.88 9.87 4.46
N LEU A 72 5.11 8.74 3.78
CA LEU A 72 6.13 7.74 4.14
C LEU A 72 7.56 8.18 3.87
N ARG A 73 7.80 9.36 3.28
CA ARG A 73 9.14 9.95 3.05
C ARG A 73 10.02 10.02 4.32
N THR A 74 9.38 10.02 5.49
CA THR A 74 10.07 9.99 6.79
C THR A 74 10.95 8.74 6.92
N VAL A 75 10.53 7.60 6.34
CA VAL A 75 11.32 6.35 6.34
C VAL A 75 12.63 6.55 5.56
N GLU A 76 12.58 7.17 4.37
CA GLU A 76 13.78 7.46 3.58
C GLU A 76 14.77 8.35 4.34
N ARG A 77 14.27 9.33 5.11
CA ARG A 77 15.11 10.22 5.92
C ARG A 77 15.82 9.49 7.06
N MET A 78 15.18 8.48 7.65
CA MET A 78 15.74 7.71 8.76
C MET A 78 16.77 6.68 8.28
N TRP A 79 16.54 6.04 7.13
CA TRP A 79 17.40 4.96 6.62
C TRP A 79 18.50 5.43 5.67
N GLY A 80 18.31 6.61 5.06
CA GLY A 80 19.10 7.08 3.93
C GLY A 80 18.64 6.47 2.60
N SER A 81 18.89 7.21 1.52
CA SER A 81 18.40 6.89 0.16
C SER A 81 18.83 5.52 -0.34
N ARG A 82 20.10 5.13 -0.10
CA ARG A 82 20.66 3.86 -0.63
C ARG A 82 19.97 2.63 -0.04
N LYS A 83 19.78 2.60 1.29
CA LYS A 83 19.13 1.48 1.98
C LYS A 83 17.64 1.41 1.64
N TYR A 84 16.99 2.57 1.55
CA TYR A 84 15.59 2.65 1.18
C TYR A 84 15.35 2.17 -0.27
N ALA A 85 16.21 2.55 -1.22
CA ALA A 85 16.13 2.06 -2.59
C ALA A 85 16.32 0.54 -2.68
N SER A 86 17.32 -0.03 -2.00
CA SER A 86 17.50 -1.48 -1.96
C SER A 86 16.30 -2.19 -1.32
N PHE A 87 15.72 -1.60 -0.26
CA PHE A 87 14.53 -2.15 0.35
C PHE A 87 13.34 -2.14 -0.60
N LEU A 88 13.09 -1.04 -1.32
CA LEU A 88 11.99 -0.96 -2.28
C LEU A 88 12.10 -1.98 -3.40
N VAL A 89 13.32 -2.21 -3.93
CA VAL A 89 13.55 -3.22 -4.98
C VAL A 89 13.30 -4.63 -4.45
N VAL A 90 13.78 -4.94 -3.24
CA VAL A 90 13.53 -6.26 -2.63
C VAL A 90 12.04 -6.40 -2.30
N ALA A 91 11.41 -5.36 -1.76
CA ALA A 91 10.00 -5.35 -1.44
C ALA A 91 9.14 -5.53 -2.69
N SER A 92 9.47 -4.88 -3.82
CA SER A 92 8.73 -5.09 -5.08
C SER A 92 8.87 -6.53 -5.58
N LEU A 93 10.08 -7.11 -5.53
CA LEU A 93 10.30 -8.51 -5.92
C LEU A 93 9.53 -9.49 -5.02
N VAL A 94 9.61 -9.33 -3.70
CA VAL A 94 8.90 -10.21 -2.75
C VAL A 94 7.40 -10.05 -2.90
N THR A 95 6.91 -8.82 -2.93
CA THR A 95 5.48 -8.54 -3.09
C THR A 95 4.97 -8.83 -4.50
N SER A 96 5.81 -9.25 -5.46
CA SER A 96 5.39 -9.72 -6.79
C SER A 96 4.95 -11.19 -6.73
N ILE A 97 5.52 -11.94 -5.79
CA ILE A 97 5.29 -13.37 -5.61
C ILE A 97 4.27 -13.62 -4.49
N VAL A 98 4.37 -12.88 -3.38
CA VAL A 98 3.60 -13.16 -2.15
C VAL A 98 2.09 -12.94 -2.33
N PRO A 99 1.57 -11.82 -2.86
CA PRO A 99 0.13 -11.63 -3.06
C PRO A 99 -0.54 -12.65 -4.01
N PRO A 100 0.02 -12.99 -5.19
CA PRO A 100 -0.57 -14.01 -6.05
C PRO A 100 -0.47 -15.41 -5.44
N ALA A 101 0.60 -15.72 -4.71
CA ALA A 101 0.69 -16.98 -3.97
C ALA A 101 -0.38 -17.07 -2.85
N PHE A 102 -0.58 -16.00 -2.10
CA PHE A 102 -1.56 -15.94 -1.02
C PHE A 102 -2.99 -16.08 -1.56
N MET A 103 -3.32 -15.43 -2.68
CA MET A 103 -4.62 -15.64 -3.33
C MET A 103 -4.79 -17.04 -3.92
N ALA A 104 -3.72 -17.65 -4.45
CA ALA A 104 -3.78 -19.03 -4.93
C ALA A 104 -4.09 -20.03 -3.81
N VAL A 105 -3.55 -19.80 -2.60
CA VAL A 105 -3.79 -20.62 -1.40
C VAL A 105 -5.18 -20.37 -0.78
N LEU A 106 -5.69 -19.13 -0.83
CA LEU A 106 -7.03 -18.77 -0.33
C LEU A 106 -8.16 -19.10 -1.30
N ARG A 107 -7.84 -19.39 -2.55
CA ARG A 107 -8.79 -19.80 -3.59
C ARG A 107 -9.80 -20.89 -3.17
N PRO A 108 -9.40 -22.02 -2.53
CA PRO A 108 -10.35 -23.05 -2.10
C PRO A 108 -11.38 -22.55 -1.08
N LEU A 109 -11.11 -21.43 -0.38
CA LEU A 109 -12.00 -20.89 0.64
C LEU A 109 -13.10 -19.98 0.06
N ALA A 110 -12.83 -19.19 -0.99
CA ALA A 110 -13.85 -18.37 -1.66
C ALA A 110 -13.54 -18.11 -3.16
N PRO A 111 -14.01 -18.98 -4.07
CA PRO A 111 -13.64 -18.91 -5.49
C PRO A 111 -14.21 -17.69 -6.24
N SER A 112 -15.28 -17.05 -5.74
CA SER A 112 -15.89 -15.87 -6.36
C SER A 112 -15.19 -14.55 -6.00
N LEU A 113 -14.61 -14.45 -4.79
CA LEU A 113 -13.96 -13.23 -4.32
C LEU A 113 -12.48 -13.16 -4.72
N PHE A 114 -11.78 -14.31 -4.76
CA PHE A 114 -10.32 -14.34 -4.96
C PHE A 114 -9.89 -14.51 -6.42
N ASN A 115 -10.75 -14.23 -7.40
CA ASN A 115 -10.39 -14.40 -8.81
C ASN A 115 -9.85 -13.12 -9.46
N TYR A 116 -10.19 -11.95 -8.92
CA TYR A 116 -9.75 -10.64 -9.42
C TYR A 116 -8.74 -10.02 -8.47
N MET A 117 -7.51 -9.86 -8.94
CA MET A 117 -6.49 -9.08 -8.25
C MET A 117 -6.29 -7.75 -9.00
N PRO A 118 -6.56 -6.62 -8.34
CA PRO A 118 -6.28 -5.33 -8.91
C PRO A 118 -4.78 -5.11 -9.07
N GLY A 119 -4.41 -4.40 -10.14
CA GLY A 119 -3.05 -3.86 -10.31
C GLY A 119 -2.80 -2.73 -9.32
N GLY A 120 -1.60 -2.70 -8.74
CA GLY A 120 -1.20 -1.62 -7.85
C GLY A 120 0.05 -1.90 -7.03
N LEU A 121 0.73 -0.81 -6.68
CA LEU A 121 1.88 -0.78 -5.77
C LEU A 121 1.47 -0.90 -4.28
N THR A 122 0.21 -1.26 -4.00
CA THR A 122 -0.38 -1.32 -2.67
C THR A 122 0.42 -2.21 -1.71
N PRO A 123 0.83 -3.43 -2.09
CA PRO A 123 1.63 -4.29 -1.19
C PRO A 123 2.95 -3.63 -0.78
N VAL A 124 3.61 -2.92 -1.70
CA VAL A 124 4.87 -2.22 -1.44
C VAL A 124 4.65 -1.06 -0.48
N ILE A 125 3.57 -0.29 -0.65
CA ILE A 125 3.21 0.80 0.27
C ILE A 125 2.97 0.25 1.67
N PHE A 126 2.27 -0.87 1.80
CA PHE A 126 2.03 -1.53 3.09
C PHE A 126 3.33 -2.08 3.72
N ALA A 127 4.26 -2.59 2.93
CA ALA A 127 5.58 -3.02 3.42
C ALA A 127 6.40 -1.85 3.98
N VAL A 128 6.42 -0.71 3.28
CA VAL A 128 7.08 0.52 3.78
C VAL A 128 6.37 1.03 5.04
N LEU A 129 5.05 0.90 5.10
CA LEU A 129 4.25 1.33 6.24
C LEU A 129 4.46 0.43 7.48
N ALA A 130 4.65 -0.89 7.30
CA ALA A 130 5.05 -1.80 8.37
C ALA A 130 6.42 -1.40 8.96
N GLN A 131 7.38 -1.00 8.12
CA GLN A 131 8.66 -0.46 8.60
C GLN A 131 8.51 0.87 9.32
N PHE A 132 7.64 1.76 8.82
CA PHE A 132 7.33 3.00 9.50
C PHE A 132 6.73 2.77 10.89
N HIS A 133 5.88 1.74 11.04
CA HIS A 133 5.33 1.34 12.32
C HIS A 133 6.44 0.88 13.28
N ALA A 134 7.36 0.03 12.83
CA ALA A 134 8.44 -0.51 13.66
C ALA A 134 9.51 0.53 14.05
N MET A 135 9.81 1.47 13.15
CA MET A 135 10.96 2.39 13.32
C MET A 135 10.62 3.66 14.10
N VAL A 136 9.40 4.18 13.96
CA VAL A 136 9.05 5.49 14.53
C VAL A 136 8.46 5.29 15.93
N PRO A 137 9.09 5.77 17.01
CA PRO A 137 8.47 5.76 18.33
C PRO A 137 7.26 6.71 18.37
N HIS A 138 6.27 6.39 19.20
CA HIS A 138 5.09 7.24 19.37
C HIS A 138 5.44 8.51 20.14
N MET A 139 5.67 9.61 19.42
CA MET A 139 6.12 10.88 20.02
C MET A 139 4.97 11.68 20.66
N TYR A 140 3.78 11.67 20.06
CA TYR A 140 2.63 12.46 20.52
C TYR A 140 1.35 11.62 20.59
N LYS A 141 0.71 11.62 21.76
CA LYS A 141 -0.58 11.00 22.04
C LYS A 141 -1.60 12.11 22.31
N TYR A 142 -2.59 12.27 21.45
CA TYR A 142 -3.71 13.17 21.70
C TYR A 142 -4.90 12.33 22.19
N ARG A 143 -5.42 12.64 23.38
CA ARG A 143 -6.60 11.95 23.93
C ARG A 143 -7.81 12.78 23.55
N ILE A 144 -8.69 12.24 22.71
CA ILE A 144 -9.95 12.91 22.39
C ILE A 144 -10.96 12.48 23.44
N ALA A 145 -11.51 13.47 24.16
CA ALA A 145 -12.60 13.27 25.10
C ALA A 145 -13.88 13.02 24.32
N THR A 146 -14.37 11.78 24.36
CA THR A 146 -15.67 11.41 23.77
C THR A 146 -16.76 11.24 24.84
N SER A 147 -16.51 11.71 26.06
CA SER A 147 -17.47 11.72 27.17
C SER A 147 -17.51 13.11 27.81
N ASP A 148 -18.72 13.63 28.02
CA ASP A 148 -18.95 14.77 28.91
C ASP A 148 -18.47 14.41 30.32
N ALA A 149 -17.76 15.32 30.97
CA ALA A 149 -17.04 15.10 32.21
C ALA A 149 -17.92 14.45 33.30
N PRO A 150 -17.59 13.24 33.81
CA PRO A 150 -18.15 12.76 35.06
C PRO A 150 -17.30 13.27 36.23
N PRO A 151 -17.91 13.61 37.38
CA PRO A 151 -17.18 13.94 38.59
C PRO A 151 -16.54 12.67 39.15
N THR A 152 -15.33 12.80 39.71
CA THR A 152 -14.66 11.84 40.61
C THR A 152 -14.21 10.48 40.04
N SER A 153 -12.89 10.37 39.87
CA SER A 153 -12.06 9.15 40.11
C SER A 153 -12.26 7.87 39.28
N GLU A 154 -12.87 7.91 38.09
CA GLU A 154 -12.81 6.75 37.16
C GLU A 154 -11.82 6.98 35.99
N PRO A 155 -11.15 5.92 35.49
CA PRO A 155 -10.19 6.04 34.41
C PRO A 155 -10.90 6.45 33.12
N PHE A 156 -10.68 7.70 32.72
CA PHE A 156 -11.19 8.31 31.50
C PHE A 156 -10.99 7.42 30.26
N SER A 157 -12.08 6.89 29.73
CA SER A 157 -12.14 6.15 28.45
C SER A 157 -12.18 7.15 27.30
N GLY A 158 -11.00 7.64 26.92
CA GLY A 158 -10.81 8.50 25.76
C GLY A 158 -10.04 7.77 24.66
N LEU A 159 -10.45 7.97 23.41
CA LEU A 159 -9.79 7.36 22.26
C LEU A 159 -8.45 8.09 22.04
N THR A 160 -7.33 7.37 22.23
CA THR A 160 -5.99 7.95 22.07
C THR A 160 -5.59 7.92 20.60
N LEU A 161 -5.86 9.01 19.87
CA LEU A 161 -5.38 9.16 18.50
C LEU A 161 -3.98 9.77 18.51
N SER A 162 -3.04 9.09 17.87
CA SER A 162 -1.67 9.58 17.68
C SER A 162 -1.56 10.28 16.33
N ASP A 163 -0.57 11.16 16.15
CA ASP A 163 -0.26 11.85 14.89
C ASP A 163 -0.15 10.90 13.67
N LYS A 164 0.22 9.64 13.91
CA LYS A 164 0.27 8.60 12.89
C LYS A 164 -1.11 8.13 12.38
N SER A 165 -2.21 8.39 13.10
CA SER A 165 -3.55 7.87 12.78
C SER A 165 -4.02 8.30 11.39
N TYR A 166 -3.70 9.53 10.98
CA TYR A 166 -4.03 10.05 9.64
C TYR A 166 -3.30 9.29 8.52
N GLN A 167 -2.06 8.86 8.77
CA GLN A 167 -1.30 8.07 7.79
C GLN A 167 -1.86 6.66 7.64
N TYR A 168 -2.26 6.03 8.75
CA TYR A 168 -2.95 4.74 8.72
C TYR A 168 -4.32 4.85 8.06
N ALA A 169 -5.08 5.92 8.31
CA ALA A 169 -6.38 6.13 7.70
C ALA A 169 -6.30 6.23 6.16
N LEU A 170 -5.29 6.91 5.62
CA LEU A 170 -5.04 6.96 4.18
C LEU A 170 -4.68 5.59 3.59
N ALA A 171 -3.84 4.82 4.28
CA ALA A 171 -3.47 3.48 3.84
C ALA A 171 -4.66 2.50 3.90
N VAL A 172 -5.48 2.58 4.94
CA VAL A 172 -6.72 1.80 5.07
C VAL A 172 -7.71 2.19 3.98
N HIS A 173 -7.89 3.48 3.68
CA HIS A 173 -8.74 3.91 2.58
C HIS A 173 -8.27 3.31 1.25
N LEU A 174 -6.96 3.33 0.98
CA LEU A 174 -6.35 2.72 -0.19
C LEU A 174 -6.59 1.19 -0.27
N ALA A 175 -6.52 0.48 0.87
CA ALA A 175 -6.85 -0.94 0.92
C ALA A 175 -8.34 -1.23 0.67
N LEU A 176 -9.23 -0.28 0.98
CA LEU A 176 -10.68 -0.42 0.83
C LEU A 176 -11.18 -0.11 -0.59
N LEU A 177 -10.43 0.69 -1.37
CA LEU A 177 -10.85 1.16 -2.70
C LEU A 177 -11.16 0.02 -3.70
N GLN A 178 -10.47 -1.11 -3.61
CA GLN A 178 -10.72 -2.29 -4.45
C GLN A 178 -10.84 -3.55 -3.60
N TRP A 179 -11.86 -3.54 -2.76
CA TRP A 179 -12.27 -4.71 -1.99
C TRP A 179 -12.67 -5.84 -2.96
N PRO A 180 -12.22 -7.10 -2.78
CA PRO A 180 -11.36 -7.66 -1.72
C PRO A 180 -9.86 -7.75 -2.08
N GLY A 181 -9.49 -7.56 -3.34
CA GLY A 181 -8.15 -7.85 -3.83
C GLY A 181 -7.05 -6.93 -3.26
N SER A 182 -7.38 -5.64 -3.07
CA SER A 182 -6.44 -4.67 -2.49
C SER A 182 -6.15 -4.95 -1.01
N LEU A 183 -7.14 -5.48 -0.27
CA LEU A 183 -6.98 -5.86 1.14
C LEU A 183 -6.05 -7.06 1.30
N VAL A 184 -6.16 -8.04 0.40
CA VAL A 184 -5.24 -9.18 0.38
C VAL A 184 -3.81 -8.74 0.08
N GLY A 185 -3.63 -7.84 -0.90
CA GLY A 185 -2.32 -7.26 -1.20
C GLY A 185 -1.75 -6.45 -0.04
N ALA A 186 -2.59 -5.73 0.71
CA ALA A 186 -2.21 -4.99 1.90
C ALA A 186 -1.77 -5.91 3.04
N ALA A 187 -2.54 -6.96 3.33
CA ALA A 187 -2.20 -7.96 4.34
C ALA A 187 -0.90 -8.70 3.99
N ALA A 188 -0.73 -9.08 2.72
CA ALA A 188 0.47 -9.71 2.20
C ALA A 188 1.71 -8.80 2.26
N GLY A 189 1.54 -7.48 2.15
CA GLY A 189 2.63 -6.52 2.30
C GLY A 189 3.01 -6.22 3.76
N TRP A 190 2.12 -6.53 4.71
CA TRP A 190 2.38 -6.30 6.14
C TRP A 190 3.17 -7.44 6.79
N VAL A 191 3.02 -8.67 6.28
CA VAL A 191 3.73 -9.88 6.74
C VAL A 191 5.13 -9.95 6.16
#